data_AF-A0A8T9QFM2-F1
#
_entry.id   AF-A0A8T9QFM2-F1
#
_cell.length_a   1.000
_cell.length_b   1.000
_cell.length_c   1.000
_cell.angle_alpha   90.00
_cell.angle_beta   90.00
_cell.angle_gamma   90.00
#
_symmetry.space_group_name_H-M   'P 1'
#
loop_
_entity.id
_entity.type
_entity.pdbx_description
1 polymer ?
#
loop_
_entity_poly.entity_id
_entity_poly.type
_entity_poly.pdbx_seq_one_letter_code
_entity_poly.pdbx_strand_id
1 'polypeptide(L)'
;MAYQLRNNITGESLSGGSHYSAKNENAHLAAADFQLVPLEFWVSPRSKQRYPVKWRLRIPSQGYDLLIEPVIPNQELNLRLFKAINLNYWEGMCKVTGTHNGKPVTGNSYVEITNPGSAKPARGAAAAAAK
;
A
#
# COMPACT_ATOMS: atom_id res chain seq x y z
N MET A 1 8.45 3.73 7.72
CA MET A 1 7.88 4.26 6.46
C MET A 1 8.35 3.37 5.32
N ALA A 2 7.50 3.10 4.33
CA ALA A 2 7.88 2.41 3.11
C ALA A 2 7.18 3.09 1.93
N TYR A 3 7.84 3.18 0.78
CA TYR A 3 7.29 3.77 -0.44
C TYR A 3 7.62 2.91 -1.67
N GLN A 4 6.77 3.02 -2.67
CA GLN A 4 7.01 2.52 -4.02
C GLN A 4 6.68 3.65 -5.00
N LEU A 5 7.67 4.07 -5.78
CA LEU A 5 7.52 5.05 -6.84
C LEU A 5 7.54 4.33 -8.18
N ARG A 6 6.60 4.66 -9.06
CA ARG A 6 6.54 4.13 -10.42
C ARG A 6 6.62 5.25 -11.43
N ASN A 7 7.53 5.14 -12.38
CA ASN A 7 7.52 5.96 -13.57
C ASN A 7 6.51 5.36 -14.56
N ASN A 8 5.40 6.06 -14.78
CA ASN A 8 4.33 5.58 -15.67
C ASN A 8 4.64 5.76 -17.16
N ILE A 9 5.77 6.41 -17.51
CA ILE A 9 6.26 6.56 -18.88
C ILE A 9 7.26 5.44 -19.21
N THR A 10 8.29 5.27 -18.37
CA THR A 10 9.36 4.27 -18.62
C THR A 10 9.03 2.89 -18.06
N GLY A 11 8.10 2.80 -17.11
CA GLY A 11 7.80 1.58 -16.36
C GLY A 11 8.78 1.29 -15.22
N GLU A 12 9.83 2.11 -15.06
CA GLU A 12 10.79 1.97 -13.96
C GLU A 12 10.10 2.10 -12.60
N SER A 13 10.66 1.42 -11.60
CA SER A 13 10.16 1.49 -10.24
C SER A 13 11.30 1.63 -9.25
N LEU A 14 11.10 2.47 -8.25
CA LEU A 14 12.00 2.65 -7.11
C LEU A 14 11.22 2.30 -5.84
N SER A 15 11.88 1.69 -4.86
CA SER A 15 11.27 1.37 -3.58
C SER A 15 12.28 1.55 -2.48
N GLY A 16 11.80 1.94 -1.31
CA GLY A 16 12.65 2.19 -0.16
C GLY A 16 11.84 2.55 1.07
N GLY A 17 12.55 2.88 2.14
CA GLY A 17 11.91 3.30 3.37
C GLY A 17 12.89 3.51 4.51
N SER A 18 12.32 3.56 5.70
CA SER A 18 13.05 3.61 6.95
C SER A 18 12.29 2.84 8.03
N HIS A 19 13.04 2.14 8.87
CA HIS A 19 12.55 1.53 10.10
C HIS A 19 13.14 2.29 11.29
N TYR A 20 12.29 2.70 12.23
CA TYR A 20 12.71 3.34 13.46
C TYR A 20 12.38 2.44 14.64
N SER A 21 13.41 1.99 15.36
CA SER A 21 13.27 0.98 16.42
C SER A 21 12.94 1.62 17.76
N ALA A 22 12.44 0.82 18.70
CA ALA A 22 12.23 1.24 20.10
C ALA A 22 13.53 1.64 20.83
N LYS A 23 14.70 1.30 20.26
CA LYS A 23 16.02 1.69 20.76
C LYS A 23 16.50 3.03 20.19
N ASN A 24 15.64 3.77 19.48
CA ASN A 24 15.96 5.01 18.78
C ASN A 24 16.98 4.83 17.63
N GLU A 25 16.97 3.68 16.98
CA GLU A 25 17.82 3.42 15.81
C GLU A 25 17.01 3.64 14.54
N ASN A 26 17.57 4.36 13.58
CA ASN A 26 17.00 4.52 12.24
C ASN A 26 17.78 3.66 11.25
N ALA A 27 17.10 2.70 10.64
CA ALA A 27 17.64 1.86 9.59
C ALA A 27 17.02 2.24 8.24
N HIS A 28 17.85 2.49 7.23
CA HIS A 28 17.39 2.57 5.85
C HIS A 28 16.86 1.21 5.41
N LEU A 29 15.75 1.21 4.67
CA LEU A 29 15.22 0.02 4.01
C LEU A 29 15.40 0.19 2.50
N ALA A 30 16.26 -0.63 1.91
CA ALA A 30 16.35 -0.78 0.46
C ALA A 30 15.17 -1.62 -0.07
N ALA A 31 14.97 -1.63 -1.39
CA ALA A 31 13.90 -2.40 -2.03
C ALA A 31 13.92 -3.90 -1.70
N ALA A 32 15.11 -4.48 -1.47
CA ALA A 32 15.26 -5.90 -1.13
C ALA A 32 14.95 -6.22 0.34
N ASP A 33 14.91 -5.22 1.22
CA ASP A 33 14.75 -5.41 2.67
C ASP A 33 13.28 -5.61 3.08
N PHE A 34 12.34 -5.25 2.21
CA PHE A 34 10.92 -5.38 2.48
C PHE A 34 10.11 -5.85 1.28
N GLN A 35 8.95 -6.42 1.57
CA GLN A 35 7.95 -6.80 0.59
C GLN A 35 6.66 -6.04 0.90
N LEU A 36 6.15 -5.28 -0.07
CA LEU A 36 4.85 -4.62 0.02
C LEU A 36 3.95 -5.17 -1.08
N VAL A 37 2.97 -5.99 -0.69
CA VAL A 37 2.13 -6.74 -1.63
C VAL A 37 0.67 -6.29 -1.48
N PRO A 38 0.05 -5.75 -2.54
CA PRO A 38 -1.39 -5.48 -2.55
C PRO A 38 -2.18 -6.79 -2.44
N LEU A 39 -3.17 -6.81 -1.55
CA LEU A 39 -4.05 -7.96 -1.31
C LEU A 39 -5.49 -7.70 -1.78
N GLU A 40 -5.95 -6.46 -1.69
CA GLU A 40 -7.31 -6.07 -2.04
C GLU A 40 -7.33 -4.71 -2.72
N PHE A 41 -8.31 -4.51 -3.61
CA PHE A 41 -8.51 -3.27 -4.34
C PHE A 41 -9.93 -2.76 -4.15
N TRP A 42 -10.06 -1.45 -3.99
CA TRP A 42 -11.33 -0.74 -3.99
C TRP A 42 -11.45 0.11 -5.26
N VAL A 43 -12.63 0.13 -5.86
CA VAL A 43 -12.93 0.95 -7.04
C VAL A 43 -13.76 2.15 -6.58
N SER A 44 -13.27 3.35 -6.86
CA SER A 44 -14.01 4.56 -6.54
C SER A 44 -15.30 4.62 -7.35
N PRO A 45 -16.47 4.77 -6.71
CA PRO A 45 -17.72 4.99 -7.42
C PRO A 45 -17.73 6.35 -8.13
N ARG A 46 -16.90 7.32 -7.69
CA ARG A 46 -16.81 8.69 -8.21
C ARG A 46 -15.84 8.79 -9.40
N SER A 47 -14.58 8.47 -9.19
CA SER A 47 -13.53 8.65 -10.20
C SER A 47 -13.37 7.44 -11.12
N LYS A 48 -13.94 6.29 -10.74
CA LYS A 48 -13.74 4.96 -11.36
C LYS A 48 -12.31 4.45 -11.28
N GLN A 49 -11.41 5.11 -10.53
CA GLN A 49 -10.07 4.61 -10.29
C GLN A 49 -10.08 3.40 -9.36
N ARG A 50 -9.14 2.48 -9.57
CA ARG A 50 -8.96 1.27 -8.80
C ARG A 50 -7.73 1.40 -7.92
N TYR A 51 -7.91 1.49 -6.61
CA TYR A 51 -6.85 1.67 -5.63
C TYR A 51 -6.55 0.34 -4.94
N PRO A 52 -5.28 -0.07 -4.78
CA PRO A 52 -4.97 -1.04 -3.75
C PRO A 52 -5.32 -0.41 -2.39
N VAL A 53 -6.02 -1.13 -1.53
CA VAL A 53 -6.46 -0.61 -0.22
C VAL A 53 -6.08 -1.50 0.94
N LYS A 54 -5.60 -2.72 0.66
CA LYS A 54 -5.11 -3.67 1.66
C LYS A 54 -3.77 -4.21 1.20
N TRP A 55 -2.81 -4.31 2.13
CA TRP A 55 -1.46 -4.79 1.83
C TRP A 55 -0.94 -5.73 2.90
N ARG A 56 -0.04 -6.61 2.48
CA ARG A 56 0.91 -7.25 3.38
C ARG A 56 2.26 -6.57 3.26
N LEU A 57 2.78 -6.08 4.38
CA LEU A 57 4.14 -5.55 4.51
C LEU A 57 4.98 -6.54 5.31
N ARG A 58 6.07 -7.03 4.74
CA ARG A 58 7.07 -7.85 5.46
C ARG A 58 8.42 -7.16 5.46
N ILE A 59 9.09 -7.19 6.60
CA ILE A 59 10.47 -6.70 6.75
C ILE A 59 11.26 -7.80 7.48
N PRO A 60 11.74 -8.84 6.77
CA PRO A 60 12.26 -10.05 7.39
C PRO A 60 13.45 -9.79 8.33
N SER A 61 14.37 -8.89 7.95
CA SER A 61 15.53 -8.53 8.77
C SER A 61 15.15 -7.85 10.09
N GLN A 62 13.94 -7.28 10.18
CA GLN A 62 13.37 -6.66 11.37
C GLN A 62 12.29 -7.53 12.03
N GLY A 63 12.04 -8.74 11.51
CA GLY A 63 11.07 -9.68 12.06
C GLY A 63 9.60 -9.28 11.92
N TYR A 64 9.26 -8.35 11.02
CA TYR A 64 7.87 -7.90 10.84
C TYR A 64 7.14 -8.64 9.73
N ASP A 65 5.88 -8.98 10.01
CA ASP A 65 4.89 -9.43 9.03
C ASP A 65 3.54 -8.81 9.39
N LEU A 66 3.10 -7.85 8.58
CA LEU A 66 2.05 -6.91 8.91
C LEU A 66 0.98 -6.89 7.82
N LEU A 67 -0.28 -6.87 8.25
CA LEU A 67 -1.45 -6.60 7.44
C LEU A 67 -1.88 -5.15 7.67
N ILE A 68 -1.99 -4.40 6.57
CA ILE A 68 -2.43 -3.00 6.55
C ILE A 68 -3.81 -2.97 5.91
N GLU A 69 -4.83 -2.55 6.66
CA GLU A 69 -6.22 -2.51 6.22
C GLU A 69 -6.80 -1.11 6.42
N PRO A 70 -7.63 -0.61 5.48
CA PRO A 70 -8.21 0.72 5.62
C PRO A 70 -9.26 0.68 6.74
N VAL A 71 -9.37 1.74 7.56
CA VAL A 71 -10.43 1.80 8.57
C VAL A 71 -11.81 1.89 7.93
N ILE A 72 -11.89 2.57 6.79
CA ILE A 72 -13.02 2.58 5.85
C ILE A 72 -12.47 2.61 4.40
N PRO A 73 -13.10 1.93 3.42
CA PRO A 73 -12.54 1.86 2.06
C PRO A 73 -12.54 3.18 1.27
N ASN A 74 -13.57 4.01 1.44
CA ASN A 74 -13.76 5.24 0.68
C ASN A 74 -13.05 6.42 1.34
N GLN A 75 -11.75 6.54 1.09
CA GLN A 75 -10.91 7.67 1.52
C GLN A 75 -10.26 8.34 0.29
N GLU A 76 -11.00 8.43 -0.81
CA GLU A 76 -10.56 9.15 -2.01
C GLU A 76 -10.76 10.66 -1.81
N LEU A 77 -9.66 11.40 -1.90
CA LEU A 77 -9.62 12.85 -1.99
C LEU A 77 -9.66 13.28 -3.46
N ASN A 78 -10.78 13.89 -3.87
CA ASN A 78 -10.93 14.52 -5.18
C ASN A 78 -10.58 16.02 -5.08
N LEU A 79 -9.44 16.42 -5.63
CA LEU A 79 -9.03 17.82 -5.69
C LEU A 79 -9.34 18.39 -7.08
N ARG A 80 -10.26 19.36 -7.11
CA ARG A 80 -10.58 20.13 -8.32
C ARG A 80 -9.93 21.49 -8.22
N LEU A 81 -8.88 21.69 -9.01
CA LEU A 81 -8.19 22.98 -9.07
C LEU A 81 -8.51 23.65 -10.40
N PHE A 82 -9.24 24.76 -10.34
CA PHE A 82 -9.83 25.41 -11.51
C PHE A 82 -10.73 24.45 -12.32
N LYS A 83 -11.20 24.87 -13.50
CA LYS A 83 -12.09 24.05 -14.33
C LYS A 83 -11.38 22.87 -15.03
N ALA A 84 -10.05 22.86 -15.07
CA ALA A 84 -9.28 21.95 -15.92
C ALA A 84 -8.48 20.88 -15.17
N ILE A 85 -8.22 21.03 -13.86
CA ILE A 85 -7.37 20.09 -13.11
C ILE A 85 -8.24 19.29 -12.15
N ASN A 86 -8.21 17.97 -12.32
CA ASN A 86 -8.91 17.02 -11.46
C ASN A 86 -7.93 15.93 -11.00
N LEU A 87 -7.49 16.02 -9.75
CA LEU A 87 -6.57 15.06 -9.14
C LEU A 87 -7.37 14.15 -8.20
N ASN A 88 -7.09 12.85 -8.23
CA ASN A 88 -7.65 11.89 -7.29
C ASN A 88 -6.50 11.24 -6.55
N TYR A 89 -6.48 11.43 -5.23
CA TYR A 89 -5.58 10.77 -4.31
C TYR A 89 -6.38 9.84 -3.44
N TRP A 90 -5.79 8.71 -3.05
CA TRP A 90 -6.34 7.92 -1.96
C TRP A 90 -5.49 8.18 -0.73
N GLU A 91 -6.16 8.64 0.33
CA GLU A 91 -5.57 9.35 1.47
C GLU A 91 -6.16 8.73 2.73
N GLY A 92 -5.66 7.54 3.09
CA GLY A 92 -6.41 6.67 3.97
C GLY A 92 -5.72 6.31 5.26
N MET A 93 -6.45 6.52 6.36
CA MET A 93 -6.16 5.93 7.65
C MET A 93 -6.37 4.42 7.59
N CYS A 94 -5.40 3.69 8.13
CA CYS A 94 -5.37 2.25 8.14
C CYS A 94 -5.08 1.74 9.56
N LYS A 95 -5.61 0.55 9.87
CA LYS A 95 -5.19 -0.25 11.01
C LYS A 95 -4.11 -1.23 10.56
N VAL A 96 -3.20 -1.54 11.47
CA VAL A 96 -2.14 -2.53 11.29
C VAL A 96 -2.35 -3.66 12.29
N THR A 97 -2.31 -4.88 11.80
CA THR A 97 -2.26 -6.10 12.63
C THR A 97 -1.16 -7.01 12.11
N GLY A 98 -0.62 -7.90 12.92
CA GLY A 98 0.37 -8.87 12.46
C GLY A 98 1.30 -9.32 13.56
N THR A 99 2.55 -9.58 13.20
CA THR A 99 3.57 -10.05 14.15
C THR A 99 4.88 -9.30 14.04
N HIS A 100 5.57 -9.17 15.18
CA HIS A 100 6.97 -8.77 15.30
C HIS A 100 7.72 -9.87 16.05
N ASN A 101 8.66 -10.54 15.40
CA ASN A 101 9.38 -11.71 15.92
C ASN A 101 8.41 -12.80 16.45
N GLY A 102 7.34 -13.08 15.68
CA GLY A 102 6.31 -14.06 16.01
C GLY A 102 5.30 -13.63 17.08
N LYS A 103 5.50 -12.48 17.74
CA LYS A 103 4.57 -11.95 18.75
C LYS A 103 3.52 -11.05 18.11
N PRO A 104 2.23 -11.15 18.48
CA PRO A 104 1.18 -10.28 17.95
C PRO A 104 1.48 -8.80 18.20
N VAL A 105 1.26 -7.97 17.19
CA VAL A 105 1.34 -6.51 17.28
C VAL A 105 0.16 -5.86 16.56
N THR A 106 -0.20 -4.67 17.03
CA THR A 106 -1.21 -3.80 16.42
C THR A 106 -0.66 -2.39 16.31
N GLY A 107 -1.19 -1.62 15.37
CA GLY A 107 -0.86 -0.21 15.22
C GLY A 107 -1.81 0.50 14.28
N ASN A 108 -1.49 1.76 14.00
CA ASN A 108 -2.15 2.57 13.00
C ASN A 108 -1.15 2.96 11.93
N SER A 109 -1.63 3.15 10.71
CA SER A 109 -0.84 3.70 9.62
C SER A 109 -1.68 4.63 8.77
N TYR A 110 -1.00 5.32 7.87
CA TYR A 110 -1.62 6.14 6.86
C TYR A 110 -0.97 5.80 5.52
N VAL A 111 -1.77 5.67 4.47
CA VAL A 111 -1.28 5.34 3.13
C VAL A 111 -1.80 6.39 2.16
N GLU A 112 -0.86 6.99 1.43
CA GLU A 112 -1.12 7.90 0.32
C GLU A 112 -0.88 7.15 -1.00
N ILE A 113 -1.81 7.29 -1.95
CA ILE A 113 -1.69 6.73 -3.29
C ILE A 113 -1.96 7.82 -4.30
N THR A 114 -0.97 8.08 -5.12
CA THR A 114 -1.08 8.94 -6.29
C THR A 114 -1.06 8.09 -7.55
N ASN A 115 -1.92 8.42 -8.51
CA ASN A 115 -1.96 7.78 -9.83
C ASN A 115 -1.85 6.24 -9.77
N PRO A 116 -2.88 5.52 -9.25
CA PRO A 116 -2.81 4.09 -8.90
C PRO A 116 -2.52 3.14 -10.08
N GLY A 117 -2.31 3.66 -11.30
CA GLY A 117 -2.13 2.91 -12.52
C GLY A 117 -3.40 2.16 -12.92
N SER A 118 -3.52 1.81 -14.19
CA SER A 118 -4.47 0.76 -14.57
C SER A 118 -3.91 -0.56 -14.07
N ALA A 119 -4.36 -1.02 -12.90
CA ALA A 119 -4.02 -2.35 -12.41
C ALA A 119 -4.54 -3.38 -13.42
N LYS A 120 -3.67 -3.87 -14.34
CA LYS A 120 -3.97 -5.09 -15.10
C LYS A 120 -4.28 -6.18 -14.06
N PRO A 121 -5.40 -6.91 -14.21
CA PRO A 121 -5.73 -7.97 -13.26
C PRO A 121 -4.56 -8.94 -13.16
N ALA A 122 -4.23 -9.35 -11.93
CA ALA A 122 -3.27 -10.41 -11.71
C ALA A 122 -3.74 -11.65 -12.49
N ARG A 123 -2.93 -12.14 -13.44
CA ARG A 123 -3.18 -13.43 -14.05
C ARG A 123 -2.94 -14.49 -12.98
N GLY A 124 -3.99 -15.19 -12.56
CA GLY A 124 -3.90 -16.42 -11.78
C GLY A 124 -4.56 -16.36 -10.41
N ALA A 125 -5.89 -16.48 -10.37
CA ALA A 125 -6.63 -17.03 -9.22
C ALA A 125 -8.01 -17.62 -9.64
N ALA A 126 -8.20 -17.95 -10.92
CA ALA A 126 -9.42 -18.58 -11.41
C ALA A 126 -9.13 -20.02 -11.83
N ALA A 127 -8.78 -20.87 -10.87
CA ALA A 127 -8.67 -22.31 -11.05
C ALA A 127 -8.76 -23.03 -9.69
N ALA A 128 -9.85 -22.86 -8.96
CA ALA A 128 -10.25 -23.75 -7.86
C ALA A 128 -11.64 -23.37 -7.29
N ALA A 129 -12.69 -23.47 -8.11
CA ALA A 129 -14.07 -23.49 -7.60
C ALA A 129 -15.01 -24.05 -8.69
N ALA A 130 -14.80 -25.31 -9.03
CA ALA A 130 -15.79 -26.13 -9.75
C ALA A 130 -15.52 -27.59 -9.40
N LYS A 131 -16.06 -28.02 -8.26
CA LYS A 131 -16.50 -29.39 -8.01
C LYS A 131 -17.83 -29.29 -7.27
#